data_AF-A0A432EZP3-F1
#
_entry.id   AF-A0A432EZP3-F1
#
_cell.length_a   1.000
_cell.length_b   1.000
_cell.length_c   1.000
_cell.angle_alpha   90.00
_cell.angle_beta   90.00
_cell.angle_gamma   90.00
#
_symmetry.space_group_name_H-M   'P 1'
#
loop_
_entity.id
_entity.type
_entity.pdbx_description
1 polymer ?
#
loop_
_entity_poly.entity_id
_entity_poly.type
_entity_poly.pdbx_seq_one_letter_code
_entity_poly.pdbx_strand_id
1 'polypeptide(L)'
;VTIVHYFYTLGSRYITGAEIMLITLIEFTLGPIWVWLVFGEQPTRIALIGGLIVLSAVAARALLVMYQDRSTRHLSATRLP
;
A
#
# COMPACT_ATOMS: atom_id res chain seq x y z
N VAL A 1 7.21 16.02 -3.67
CA VAL A 1 7.52 14.56 -3.68
C VAL A 1 9.01 14.30 -3.96
N THR A 2 9.63 15.04 -4.88
CA THR A 2 11.01 14.83 -5.35
C THR A 2 12.11 15.02 -4.29
N ILE A 3 11.92 15.94 -3.34
CA ILE A 3 12.92 16.24 -2.30
C ILE A 3 13.12 15.06 -1.34
N VAL A 4 12.03 14.42 -0.89
CA VAL A 4 12.09 13.24 0.01
C VAL A 4 12.84 12.09 -0.65
N HIS A 5 12.55 11.81 -1.91
CA HIS A 5 13.21 10.76 -2.69
C HIS A 5 14.71 11.05 -2.87
N TYR A 6 15.07 12.32 -3.03
CA TYR A 6 16.46 12.73 -3.15
C TYR A 6 17.25 12.45 -1.85
N PHE A 7 16.70 12.84 -0.69
CA PHE A 7 17.30 12.55 0.61
C PHE A 7 17.33 11.05 0.93
N TYR A 8 16.28 10.32 0.58
CA TYR A 8 16.23 8.86 0.74
C TYR A 8 17.31 8.15 -0.09
N THR A 9 17.50 8.59 -1.33
CA THR A 9 18.53 8.02 -2.23
C THR A 9 19.94 8.37 -1.75
N LEU A 10 20.17 9.58 -1.23
CA LEU A 10 21.45 9.94 -0.60
C LEU A 10 21.71 9.11 0.66
N GLY A 11 20.73 8.97 1.54
CA GLY A 11 20.83 8.22 2.80
C GLY A 11 21.01 6.73 2.59
N SER A 12 20.42 6.17 1.52
CA SER A 12 20.54 4.75 1.17
C SER A 12 21.97 4.28 0.90
N ARG A 13 22.92 5.19 0.64
CA ARG A 13 24.34 4.85 0.49
C ARG A 13 25.08 4.68 1.82
N TYR A 14 24.52 5.17 2.93
CA TYR A 14 25.19 5.21 4.24
C TYR A 14 24.58 4.25 5.26
N ILE A 15 23.44 3.66 4.95
CA ILE A 15 22.59 2.90 5.88
C ILE A 15 22.35 1.52 5.27
N THR A 16 22.35 0.47 6.09
CA THR A 16 22.12 -0.90 5.60
C THR A 16 20.69 -1.07 5.08
N GLY A 17 20.48 -1.93 4.08
CA GLY A 17 19.16 -2.09 3.44
C GLY A 17 18.01 -2.40 4.42
N ALA A 18 18.31 -3.07 5.53
CA ALA A 18 17.34 -3.35 6.59
C ALA A 18 16.87 -2.09 7.33
N GLU A 19 17.79 -1.19 7.70
CA GLU A 19 17.47 0.05 8.42
C GLU A 19 16.65 1.01 7.57
N ILE A 20 16.93 1.08 6.27
CA ILE A 20 16.13 1.88 5.32
C ILE A 20 14.68 1.40 5.34
N MET A 21 14.46 0.08 5.31
CA MET A 21 13.13 -0.54 5.36
C MET A 21 12.40 -0.22 6.67
N LEU A 22 13.12 -0.22 7.80
CA LEU A 22 12.56 0.19 9.09
C LEU A 22 12.14 1.65 9.08
N ILE A 23 12.96 2.55 8.53
CA ILE A 23 12.62 3.98 8.40
C ILE A 23 11.39 4.16 7.51
N THR A 24 11.27 3.42 6.41
CA THR A 24 10.10 3.52 5.51
C THR A 24 8.82 3.08 6.23
N LEU A 25 8.90 1.99 7.02
CA LEU A 25 7.76 1.49 7.78
C LEU A 25 7.33 2.48 8.87
N ILE A 26 8.30 3.10 9.55
CA ILE A 26 8.06 4.15 10.53
C ILE A 26 7.41 5.34 9.86
N GLU A 27 7.94 5.85 8.73
CA GLU A 27 7.37 6.98 7.98
C GLU A 27 5.89 6.73 7.63
N PHE A 28 5.59 5.55 7.08
CA PHE A 28 4.24 5.18 6.68
C PHE A 28 3.27 5.12 7.87
N THR A 29 3.76 4.63 9.02
CA THR A 29 2.97 4.54 10.25
C THR A 29 2.82 5.91 10.91
N LEU A 30 3.86 6.75 10.85
CA LEU A 30 3.86 8.10 11.43
C LEU A 30 2.91 9.04 10.68
N GLY A 31 2.75 8.90 9.36
CA GLY A 31 1.88 9.78 8.56
C GLY A 31 0.48 9.98 9.15
N PRO A 32 -0.32 8.91 9.36
CA PRO A 32 -1.63 8.99 10.00
C PRO A 32 -1.56 9.48 11.46
N ILE A 33 -0.54 9.09 12.21
CA ILE A 33 -0.36 9.48 13.62
C ILE A 33 -0.14 10.99 13.73
N TRP A 34 0.68 11.58 12.86
CA TRP A 34 0.92 13.03 12.81
C TRP A 34 -0.34 13.80 12.43
N VAL A 35 -1.14 13.29 11.49
CA VAL A 35 -2.41 13.93 11.11
C VAL A 35 -3.37 13.95 12.30
N TRP A 36 -3.52 12.85 13.03
CA TRP A 36 -4.35 12.80 14.23
C TRP A 36 -3.85 13.73 15.34
N LEU A 37 -2.54 13.82 15.57
CA LEU A 37 -1.97 14.65 16.63
C LEU A 37 -2.01 16.16 16.30
N VAL A 38 -1.69 16.54 15.05
CA VAL A 38 -1.53 17.96 14.67
C VAL A 38 -2.86 18.60 14.28
N PHE A 39 -3.69 17.88 13.54
CA PHE A 39 -4.95 18.44 13.07
C PHE A 39 -6.11 18.15 14.04
N GLY A 40 -5.93 17.23 15.01
CA GLY A 40 -7.00 16.84 15.94
C GLY A 40 -8.24 16.30 15.23
N GLU A 41 -8.12 16.01 13.93
CA GLU A 41 -9.20 15.66 13.04
C GLU A 41 -9.66 14.25 13.39
N GLN A 42 -10.71 14.17 14.19
CA GLN A 42 -11.50 12.95 14.25
C GLN A 42 -11.90 12.63 12.81
N PRO A 43 -11.64 11.41 12.32
CA PRO A 43 -11.91 11.05 10.94
C PRO A 43 -13.34 11.46 10.60
N THR A 44 -13.45 12.47 9.73
CA THR A 44 -14.75 13.06 9.41
C THR A 44 -15.61 11.97 8.77
N ARG A 45 -16.94 12.06 8.93
CA ARG A 45 -17.86 11.09 8.30
C ARG A 45 -17.56 10.91 6.80
N ILE A 46 -17.09 11.96 6.13
CA ILE A 46 -16.69 11.95 4.72
C ILE A 46 -15.46 11.06 4.48
N ALA A 47 -14.43 11.13 5.33
CA ALA A 47 -13.24 10.27 5.22
C ALA A 47 -13.59 8.79 5.40
N LEU A 48 -14.49 8.46 6.33
CA LEU A 48 -14.99 7.10 6.53
C LEU A 48 -15.79 6.59 5.33
N ILE A 49 -16.65 7.43 4.76
CA ILE A 49 -17.41 7.11 3.55
C ILE A 49 -16.46 6.88 2.35
N GLY A 50 -15.46 7.75 2.17
CA GLY A 50 -14.44 7.60 1.13
C GLY A 50 -13.66 6.28 1.29
N GLY A 51 -13.24 5.96 2.52
CA GLY A 51 -12.60 4.69 2.83
C GLY A 51 -13.47 3.49 2.51
N LEU A 52 -14.76 3.54 2.85
CA LEU A 52 -15.72 2.48 2.55
C LEU A 52 -15.93 2.27 1.04
N ILE A 53 -15.96 3.36 0.26
CA ILE A 53 -16.06 3.29 -1.21
C ILE A 53 -14.82 2.59 -1.79
N VAL A 54 -13.62 2.94 -1.34
CA VAL A 54 -12.38 2.32 -1.83
C VAL A 54 -12.34 0.84 -1.44
N LEU A 55 -12.65 0.50 -0.19
CA LEU A 55 -12.66 -0.88 0.29
C LEU A 55 -13.67 -1.75 -0.47
N SER A 56 -14.88 -1.24 -0.70
CA SER A 56 -15.90 -1.96 -1.47
C SER A 56 -15.50 -2.16 -2.93
N ALA A 57 -14.87 -1.17 -3.58
CA ALA A 57 -14.36 -1.31 -4.94
C ALA A 57 -13.26 -2.38 -5.06
N VAL A 58 -12.31 -2.38 -4.10
CA VAL A 58 -11.24 -3.39 -4.07
C VAL A 58 -11.79 -4.79 -3.79
N ALA A 59 -12.72 -4.92 -2.83
CA ALA A 59 -13.37 -6.19 -2.52
C ALA A 59 -14.16 -6.73 -3.72
N ALA A 60 -14.93 -5.88 -4.40
CA ALA A 60 -15.65 -6.26 -5.62
C ALA A 60 -14.68 -6.72 -6.72
N ARG A 61 -13.60 -5.98 -6.96
CA ARG A 61 -12.57 -6.37 -7.93
C ARG A 61 -11.94 -7.71 -7.57
N ALA A 62 -11.58 -7.92 -6.30
CA ALA A 62 -10.97 -9.17 -5.84
C ALA A 62 -11.93 -10.35 -6.04
N LEU A 63 -13.21 -10.20 -5.70
CA LEU A 63 -14.24 -11.22 -5.93
C LEU A 63 -14.39 -11.52 -7.43
N LEU A 64 -14.48 -10.50 -8.28
CA LEU A 64 -14.57 -10.68 -9.74
C LEU A 64 -13.37 -11.45 -10.29
N VAL A 65 -12.15 -11.14 -9.84
CA VAL A 65 -10.93 -11.87 -10.23
C VAL A 65 -10.99 -13.33 -9.74
N MET A 66 -11.46 -13.59 -8.52
CA MET A 66 -11.62 -14.96 -8.00
C MET A 66 -12.65 -15.76 -8.80
N TYR A 67 -13.75 -15.13 -9.24
CA TYR A 67 -14.72 -15.77 -10.14
C TYR A 67 -14.12 -16.06 -11.52
N GLN A 68 -13.21 -15.23 -12.01
CA GLN A 68 -12.52 -15.41 -13.30
C GLN A 68 -11.39 -16.46 -13.25
N ASP A 69 -10.67 -16.58 -12.11
CA ASP A 69 -9.51 -17.49 -11.93
C ASP A 69 -9.87 -18.99 -12.00
N ARG A 70 -11.18 -19.31 -12.04
CA ARG A 70 -11.63 -20.70 -12.20
C ARG A 70 -11.46 -21.24 -13.63
N SER A 71 -11.20 -20.38 -14.62
CA SER A 71 -11.20 -20.79 -16.05
C SER A 71 -9.82 -20.88 -16.72
N THR A 72 -8.73 -20.42 -16.10
CA THR A 72 -7.38 -20.40 -16.72
C THR A 72 -6.40 -21.44 -16.16
N ARG A 73 -6.77 -22.21 -15.14
CA ARG A 73 -5.89 -23.25 -14.55
C ARG A 73 -5.66 -24.47 -15.44
N HIS A 74 -6.36 -24.59 -16.58
CA HIS A 74 -6.34 -25.79 -17.39
C HIS A 74 -5.27 -25.85 -18.51
N LEU A 75 -4.43 -24.82 -18.71
CA LEU A 75 -3.50 -24.79 -19.86
C LEU A 75 -2.00 -24.72 -19.52
N SER A 76 -1.61 -24.89 -18.25
CA SER A 76 -0.20 -24.84 -17.83
C SER A 76 0.46 -26.21 -17.62
N ALA A 77 -0.24 -27.32 -17.87
CA ALA A 77 0.28 -28.67 -17.62
C ALA A 77 1.08 -29.29 -18.79
N THR A 78 1.27 -28.57 -19.91
CA THR A 78 1.82 -29.20 -21.14
C THR A 78 2.99 -28.43 -21.77
N ARG A 79 3.80 -27.73 -20.97
CA ARG A 79 5.12 -27.26 -21.42
C ARG A 79 6.21 -27.66 -20.44
N LEU A 80 6.67 -28.90 -20.62
CA LEU A 80 7.99 -29.40 -20.26
C LEU A 80 8.48 -30.18 -21.49
N PRO A 81 9.80 -30.33 -21.65
CA PRO A 81 10.82 -29.32 -21.98
C PRO A 81 10.87 -28.94 -23.47
#